data_AF-A0A8J5V6F2-F1
#
_entry.id   AF-A0A8J5V6F2-F1
#
_cell.length_a   1.000
_cell.length_b   1.000
_cell.length_c   1.000
_cell.angle_alpha   90.00
_cell.angle_beta   90.00
_cell.angle_gamma   90.00
#
_symmetry.space_group_name_H-M   'P 1'
#
loop_
_entity.id
_entity.type
_entity.pdbx_description
1 polymer ?
#
loop_
_entity_poly.entity_id
_entity_poly.type
_entity_poly.pdbx_seq_one_letter_code
_entity_poly.pdbx_strand_id
1 'polypeptide(L)'
;MRVQFLEVTCRSSGKVRRFAAGTTARYALHAVNRKLAPGSPAALHVEAVKDGEEPVSFGPNGPLGDYGDGWKLQTLTKQDAPGAHQTSAAFDMNRDETKQPAKNPLDKETMSAYITKMARSCSCSYSCWVDCSPSCSRLFPT
;
A
#
# COMPACT_ATOMS: atom_id res chain seq x y z
N MET A 1 -21.17 -12.59 26.12
CA MET A 1 -20.24 -11.71 25.38
C MET A 1 -20.77 -11.61 23.95
N ARG A 2 -21.30 -10.44 23.52
CA ARG A 2 -21.71 -10.28 22.12
C ARG A 2 -20.44 -10.08 21.29
N VAL A 3 -20.30 -10.87 20.23
CA VAL A 3 -19.18 -10.73 19.30
C VAL A 3 -19.44 -9.45 18.49
N GLN A 4 -18.67 -8.41 18.78
CA GLN A 4 -18.76 -7.13 18.06
C GLN A 4 -18.00 -7.27 16.75
N PHE A 5 -18.67 -6.95 15.63
CA PHE A 5 -18.03 -6.85 14.32
C PHE A 5 -18.14 -5.43 13.79
N LEU A 6 -17.17 -5.03 13.00
CA LEU A 6 -17.13 -3.76 12.28
C LEU A 6 -17.49 -3.99 10.82
N GLU A 7 -18.33 -3.13 10.28
CA GLU A 7 -18.74 -3.16 8.88
C GLU A 7 -17.92 -2.15 8.06
N VAL A 8 -17.25 -2.64 7.01
CA VAL A 8 -16.52 -1.81 6.05
C VAL A 8 -17.23 -1.89 4.70
N THR A 9 -17.64 -0.75 4.18
CA THR A 9 -18.27 -0.62 2.87
C THR A 9 -17.22 -0.45 1.79
N CYS A 10 -17.20 -1.35 0.81
CA CYS A 10 -16.28 -1.25 -0.32
C CYS A 10 -16.84 -0.29 -1.38
N ARG A 11 -16.26 0.90 -1.54
CA ARG A 11 -16.69 1.91 -2.54
C ARG A 11 -16.76 1.36 -3.96
N SER A 12 -15.75 0.60 -4.38
CA SER A 12 -15.69 0.09 -5.77
C SER A 12 -16.74 -0.98 -6.09
N SER A 13 -17.25 -1.71 -5.09
CA SER A 13 -18.23 -2.79 -5.32
C SER A 13 -19.59 -2.54 -4.67
N GLY A 14 -19.74 -1.53 -3.83
CA GLY A 14 -20.91 -1.28 -2.98
C GLY A 14 -21.14 -2.32 -1.88
N LYS A 15 -20.32 -3.39 -1.80
CA LYS A 15 -20.54 -4.49 -0.87
C LYS A 15 -20.02 -4.16 0.52
N VAL A 16 -20.79 -4.54 1.54
CA VAL A 16 -20.39 -4.44 2.95
C VAL A 16 -19.68 -5.72 3.38
N ARG A 17 -18.63 -5.58 4.18
CA ARG A 17 -17.89 -6.72 4.77
C ARG A 17 -17.70 -6.54 6.26
N ARG A 18 -17.81 -7.65 6.99
CA ARG A 18 -17.69 -7.69 8.45
C ARG A 18 -16.31 -8.15 8.87
N PHE A 19 -15.72 -7.45 9.82
CA PHE A 19 -14.42 -7.73 10.42
C PHE A 19 -14.53 -7.79 11.93
N ALA A 20 -13.69 -8.59 12.58
CA ALA A 20 -13.60 -8.56 14.04
C ALA A 20 -12.97 -7.23 14.49
N ALA A 21 -13.40 -6.71 15.65
CA ALA A 21 -12.76 -5.56 16.27
C ALA A 21 -11.24 -5.80 16.46
N GLY A 22 -10.41 -4.78 16.23
CA GLY A 22 -8.96 -4.90 16.31
C GLY A 22 -8.27 -5.48 15.05
N THR A 23 -9.03 -5.90 14.04
CA THR A 23 -8.47 -6.26 12.72
C THR A 23 -7.67 -5.09 12.17
N THR A 24 -6.46 -5.32 11.66
CA THR A 24 -5.65 -4.25 11.05
C THR A 24 -6.25 -3.78 9.72
N ALA A 25 -6.13 -2.48 9.44
CA ALA A 25 -6.58 -1.91 8.17
C ALA A 25 -5.92 -2.60 6.96
N ARG A 26 -4.64 -2.99 7.06
CA ARG A 26 -3.95 -3.78 6.02
C ARG A 26 -4.66 -5.10 5.74
N TYR A 27 -5.01 -5.86 6.77
CA TYR A 27 -5.71 -7.13 6.56
C TYR A 27 -7.09 -6.91 5.96
N ALA A 28 -7.84 -5.93 6.45
CA ALA A 28 -9.16 -5.59 5.92
C ALA A 28 -9.09 -5.21 4.44
N LEU A 29 -8.13 -4.36 4.06
CA LEU A 29 -7.90 -3.94 2.68
C LEU A 29 -7.55 -5.12 1.77
N HIS A 30 -6.64 -6.00 2.22
CA HIS A 30 -6.29 -7.22 1.49
C HIS A 30 -7.50 -8.16 1.32
N ALA A 31 -8.31 -8.34 2.36
CA ALA A 31 -9.53 -9.13 2.28
C ALA A 31 -10.50 -8.51 1.26
N VAL A 32 -10.71 -7.18 1.30
CA VAL A 32 -11.54 -6.43 0.35
C VAL A 32 -11.07 -6.66 -1.09
N ASN A 33 -9.82 -6.30 -1.39
CA ASN A 33 -9.28 -6.32 -2.75
C ASN A 33 -9.32 -7.71 -3.40
N ARG A 34 -9.12 -8.79 -2.63
CA ARG A 34 -9.18 -10.17 -3.15
C ARG A 34 -10.56 -10.63 -3.64
N LYS A 35 -11.65 -9.97 -3.26
CA LYS A 35 -13.01 -10.31 -3.77
C LYS A 35 -13.62 -9.23 -4.66
N LEU A 36 -12.78 -8.36 -5.22
CA LEU A 36 -13.19 -7.44 -6.27
C LEU A 36 -13.37 -8.21 -7.58
N ALA A 37 -14.29 -7.74 -8.43
CA ALA A 37 -14.40 -8.28 -9.77
C ALA A 37 -13.17 -7.85 -10.59
N PRO A 38 -12.75 -8.65 -11.59
CA PRO A 38 -11.71 -8.23 -12.53
C PRO A 38 -12.04 -6.86 -13.12
N GLY A 39 -11.06 -5.94 -13.13
CA GLY A 39 -11.22 -4.58 -13.63
C GLY A 39 -11.84 -3.57 -12.64
N SER A 40 -12.35 -3.99 -11.48
CA SER A 40 -12.80 -3.04 -10.45
C SER A 40 -11.61 -2.27 -9.85
N PRO A 41 -11.77 -0.96 -9.56
CA PRO A 41 -10.75 -0.18 -8.88
C PRO A 41 -10.37 -0.78 -7.52
N ALA A 42 -9.07 -0.96 -7.29
CA ALA A 42 -8.55 -1.40 -6.00
C ALA A 42 -8.78 -0.33 -4.93
N ALA A 43 -9.14 -0.77 -3.73
CA ALA A 43 -9.15 0.09 -2.55
C ALA A 43 -7.71 0.43 -2.13
N LEU A 44 -7.49 1.69 -1.77
CA LEU A 44 -6.20 2.24 -1.35
C LEU A 44 -6.01 2.19 0.18
N HIS A 45 -7.04 2.57 0.93
CA HIS A 45 -7.06 2.49 2.38
C HIS A 45 -8.50 2.42 2.89
N VAL A 46 -8.65 2.18 4.19
CA VAL A 46 -9.92 2.27 4.91
C VAL A 46 -9.96 3.63 5.60
N GLU A 47 -11.12 4.26 5.60
CA GLU A 47 -11.41 5.52 6.29
C GLU A 47 -12.73 5.40 7.07
N ALA A 48 -12.84 6.13 8.17
CA ALA A 48 -14.09 6.39 8.84
C ALA A 48 -14.64 7.72 8.31
N VAL A 49 -15.90 7.73 7.87
CA VAL A 49 -16.54 8.92 7.33
C VAL A 49 -17.84 9.23 8.05
N LYS A 50 -18.15 10.52 8.14
CA LYS A 50 -19.40 11.04 8.68
C LYS A 50 -19.77 12.30 7.92
N ASP A 51 -21.06 12.52 7.70
CA ASP A 51 -21.52 13.63 6.87
C ASP A 51 -21.19 14.98 7.54
N GLY A 52 -20.54 15.87 6.79
CA GLY A 52 -20.10 17.17 7.29
C GLY A 52 -18.81 17.17 8.12
N GLU A 53 -18.16 16.01 8.32
CA GLU A 53 -16.90 15.88 9.04
C GLU A 53 -15.77 15.37 8.15
N GLU A 54 -14.53 15.72 8.50
CA GLU A 54 -13.33 15.27 7.78
C GLU A 54 -13.12 13.76 8.00
N PRO A 55 -12.86 12.96 6.95
CA PRO A 55 -12.58 11.54 7.07
C PRO A 55 -11.37 11.22 7.94
N VAL A 56 -11.47 10.15 8.75
CA VAL A 56 -10.35 9.62 9.51
C VAL A 56 -9.71 8.46 8.77
N SER A 57 -8.51 8.66 8.25
CA SER A 57 -7.74 7.63 7.53
C SER A 57 -7.06 6.65 8.47
N PHE A 58 -7.15 5.35 8.19
CA PHE A 58 -6.44 4.32 8.94
C PHE A 58 -5.09 3.99 8.30
N GLY A 59 -4.02 4.08 9.09
CA GLY A 59 -2.70 3.57 8.70
C GLY A 59 -2.71 2.04 8.55
N PRO A 60 -1.77 1.44 7.80
CA PRO A 60 -1.79 -0.01 7.50
C PRO A 60 -1.81 -0.92 8.74
N ASN A 61 -1.10 -0.52 9.81
CA ASN A 61 -1.04 -1.26 11.06
C ASN A 61 -2.09 -0.81 12.08
N GLY A 62 -2.88 0.23 11.76
CA GLY A 62 -3.93 0.73 12.63
C GLY A 62 -5.04 -0.30 12.77
N PRO A 63 -5.49 -0.62 13.99
CA PRO A 63 -6.67 -1.44 14.18
C PRO A 63 -7.91 -0.69 13.70
N LEU A 64 -8.83 -1.40 13.04
CA LEU A 64 -10.16 -0.86 12.77
C LEU A 64 -10.88 -0.63 14.11
N GLY A 65 -11.47 0.55 14.23
CA GLY A 65 -12.18 1.01 15.41
C GLY A 65 -13.60 1.46 15.07
N ASP A 66 -14.46 1.42 16.08
CA ASP A 66 -15.77 2.07 16.05
C ASP A 66 -15.60 3.52 16.50
N TYR A 67 -16.12 4.47 15.72
CA TYR A 67 -16.07 5.90 15.99
C TYR A 67 -17.40 6.42 16.56
N GLY A 68 -18.39 5.55 16.76
CA GLY A 68 -19.68 5.87 17.32
C GLY A 68 -20.68 6.38 16.28
N ASP A 69 -21.77 6.96 16.79
CA ASP A 69 -22.95 7.27 15.98
C ASP A 69 -22.66 8.19 14.79
N GLY A 70 -23.18 7.79 13.62
CA GLY A 70 -23.03 8.52 12.36
C GLY A 70 -21.72 8.25 11.62
N TRP A 71 -20.76 7.56 12.23
CA TRP A 71 -19.54 7.14 11.54
C TRP A 71 -19.75 5.80 10.83
N LYS A 72 -19.26 5.71 9.59
CA LYS A 72 -19.22 4.47 8.80
C LYS A 72 -17.80 4.22 8.30
N LEU A 73 -17.36 2.97 8.36
CA LEU A 73 -16.09 2.59 7.73
C LEU A 73 -16.33 2.31 6.25
N GLN A 74 -15.49 2.90 5.40
CA GLN A 74 -15.50 2.64 3.97
C GLN A 74 -14.09 2.56 3.40
N THR A 75 -13.96 2.03 2.18
CA THR A 75 -12.68 2.04 1.47
C THR A 75 -12.58 3.23 0.53
N LEU A 76 -11.46 3.94 0.50
CA LEU A 76 -11.18 4.93 -0.53
C LEU A 76 -10.58 4.25 -1.78
N THR A 77 -10.97 4.67 -2.99
CA THR A 77 -10.32 4.23 -4.24
C THR A 77 -9.50 5.36 -4.87
N LYS A 78 -8.64 5.05 -5.84
CA LYS A 78 -7.84 6.06 -6.56
C LYS A 78 -8.71 7.08 -7.33
N GLN A 79 -9.91 6.68 -7.74
CA GLN A 79 -10.86 7.58 -8.41
C GLN A 79 -11.46 8.60 -7.43
N ASP A 80 -11.48 8.26 -6.15
CA ASP A 80 -12.04 9.10 -5.08
C ASP A 80 -11.00 10.01 -4.43
N ALA A 81 -9.71 9.79 -4.71
CA ALA A 81 -8.63 10.58 -4.14
C ALA A 81 -8.55 11.96 -4.82
N PRO A 82 -8.66 13.07 -4.07
CA PRO A 82 -8.50 14.41 -4.63
C PRO A 82 -7.06 14.55 -5.16
N GLY A 83 -6.92 14.75 -6.48
CA GLY A 83 -5.62 14.95 -7.15
C GLY A 83 -5.31 14.02 -8.31
N ALA A 84 -6.17 13.07 -8.67
CA ALA A 84 -5.99 12.27 -9.89
C ALA A 84 -6.43 13.05 -11.15
N HIS A 85 -5.74 14.15 -11.48
CA HIS A 85 -5.74 14.62 -12.85
C HIS A 85 -5.17 13.51 -13.74
N GLN A 86 -5.92 13.23 -14.79
CA GLN A 86 -5.63 12.24 -15.81
C GLN A 86 -4.27 12.55 -16.43
N THR A 87 -3.25 11.72 -16.23
CA THR A 87 -2.23 11.55 -17.27
C THR A 87 -2.83 10.66 -18.34
N SER A 88 -3.64 11.27 -19.20
CA SER A 88 -3.95 10.74 -20.51
C SER A 88 -2.65 10.43 -21.24
N ALA A 89 -2.62 9.28 -21.90
CA ALA A 89 -1.52 8.79 -22.70
C ALA A 89 -1.01 9.85 -23.71
N ALA A 90 0.29 10.17 -23.62
CA ALA A 90 1.15 10.61 -24.72
C ALA A 90 2.60 10.67 -24.21
N PHE A 91 3.23 9.52 -23.96
CA PHE A 91 4.69 9.46 -23.97
C PHE A 91 5.12 9.37 -25.44
N ASP A 92 5.44 10.54 -25.99
CA ASP A 92 5.99 10.76 -27.32
C ASP A 92 7.30 9.96 -27.48
N MET A 93 7.29 8.94 -28.33
CA MET A 93 8.50 8.23 -28.75
C MET A 93 9.12 8.99 -29.91
N ASN A 94 9.92 10.01 -29.59
CA ASN A 94 10.85 10.58 -30.55
C ASN A 94 12.16 10.94 -29.85
N ARG A 95 13.13 10.01 -29.88
CA ARG A 95 14.51 10.30 -29.53
C ARG A 95 15.42 9.72 -30.60
N ASP A 96 15.77 10.62 -31.50
CA ASP A 96 16.78 10.57 -32.54
C ASP A 96 18.10 9.92 -32.08
N GLU A 97 18.55 8.92 -32.84
CA GLU A 97 19.89 8.35 -32.82
C GLU A 97 20.82 9.24 -33.65
N THR A 98 21.73 10.02 -33.06
CA THR A 98 23.12 10.12 -33.54
C THR A 98 24.06 10.82 -32.53
N LYS A 99 24.96 10.04 -31.91
CA LYS A 99 26.43 10.27 -31.77
C LYS A 99 27.02 9.46 -30.60
N GLN A 100 27.83 8.46 -30.95
CA GLN A 100 28.77 7.75 -30.07
C GLN A 100 30.06 8.61 -29.88
N PRO A 101 30.94 8.34 -28.87
CA PRO A 101 31.91 7.25 -28.98
C PRO A 101 32.16 6.44 -27.67
N ALA A 102 32.54 5.16 -27.86
CA ALA A 102 33.07 4.24 -26.85
C ALA A 102 34.43 4.75 -26.27
N LYS A 103 35.02 4.31 -25.14
CA LYS A 103 35.19 2.97 -24.53
C LYS A 103 35.72 3.17 -23.07
N ASN A 104 35.27 2.39 -22.09
CA ASN A 104 36.17 1.59 -21.23
C ASN A 104 35.38 0.53 -20.43
N PRO A 105 35.89 -0.72 -20.30
CA PRO A 105 35.11 -1.88 -19.90
C PRO A 105 34.98 -1.99 -18.37
N LEU A 106 33.73 -2.18 -17.93
CA LEU A 106 33.34 -2.50 -16.57
C LEU A 106 33.87 -3.89 -16.19
N ASP A 107 34.77 -3.92 -15.22
CA ASP A 107 35.34 -5.13 -14.64
C ASP A 107 34.26 -5.92 -13.87
N LYS A 108 34.26 -7.22 -14.13
CA LYS A 108 33.31 -8.24 -13.65
C LYS A 108 33.49 -8.57 -12.16
N GLU A 109 34.48 -7.98 -11.49
CA GLU A 109 34.71 -8.13 -10.04
C GLU A 109 33.92 -7.10 -9.22
N THR A 110 33.72 -5.89 -9.74
CA THR A 110 32.96 -4.83 -9.06
C THR A 110 31.46 -5.18 -8.91
N MET A 111 30.87 -5.91 -9.86
CA MET A 111 29.47 -6.34 -9.80
C MET A 111 29.21 -7.47 -8.79
N SER A 112 30.21 -8.33 -8.53
CA SER A 112 30.09 -9.40 -7.52
C SER A 112 30.06 -8.83 -6.10
N ALA A 113 30.82 -7.77 -5.85
CA ALA A 113 30.84 -7.07 -4.56
C ALA A 113 29.51 -6.36 -4.26
N TYR A 114 28.84 -5.81 -5.28
CA TYR A 114 27.54 -5.14 -5.11
C TYR A 114 26.38 -6.10 -4.86
N ILE A 115 26.33 -7.23 -5.58
CA ILE A 115 25.27 -8.25 -5.39
C ILE A 115 25.43 -8.93 -4.01
N THR A 116 26.67 -9.19 -3.59
CA THR A 116 26.96 -9.77 -2.25
C THR A 116 26.56 -8.82 -1.11
N LYS A 117 26.61 -7.50 -1.34
CA LYS A 117 26.21 -6.50 -0.35
C LYS A 117 24.69 -6.40 -0.16
N MET A 118 23.91 -6.65 -1.22
CA MET A 118 22.43 -6.68 -1.16
C MET A 118 21.88 -8.01 -0.63
N ALA A 119 22.56 -9.14 -0.90
CA ALA A 119 22.16 -10.45 -0.40
C ALA A 119 22.33 -10.58 1.14
N ARG A 120 23.17 -9.75 1.76
CA ARG A 120 23.33 -9.70 3.23
C ARG A 120 22.35 -8.76 3.93
N SER A 121 21.63 -7.89 3.23
CA SER A 121 20.72 -6.92 3.85
C SER A 121 19.24 -7.28 3.76
N CYS A 122 18.84 -8.27 2.95
CA CYS A 122 17.44 -8.72 2.87
C CYS A 122 17.35 -10.23 2.71
N SER A 123 17.53 -10.97 3.80
CA SER A 123 16.96 -12.32 3.94
C SER A 123 16.06 -12.38 5.18
N CYS A 124 14.99 -11.60 5.18
CA CYS A 124 13.82 -11.90 6.00
C CYS A 124 12.78 -12.58 5.09
N SER A 125 12.91 -13.90 5.00
CA SER A 125 11.83 -14.78 4.53
C SER A 125 10.59 -14.55 5.40
N TYR A 126 9.41 -14.69 4.80
CA TYR A 126 8.04 -14.44 5.34
C TYR A 126 7.66 -15.25 6.61
N SER A 127 8.62 -15.81 7.34
CA SER A 127 8.40 -16.84 8.37
C SER A 127 8.84 -16.47 9.80
N CYS A 128 9.48 -15.32 10.04
CA CYS A 128 10.02 -14.98 11.38
C CYS A 128 9.38 -13.70 11.94
N TRP A 129 8.24 -13.84 12.62
CA TRP A 129 7.57 -12.74 13.34
C TRP A 129 7.88 -12.68 14.84
N VAL A 130 8.89 -13.41 15.34
CA VAL A 130 9.12 -13.51 16.79
C VAL A 130 10.42 -12.90 17.32
N ASP A 131 11.37 -12.45 16.49
CA ASP A 131 12.57 -11.76 17.01
C ASP A 131 13.10 -10.71 16.03
N CYS A 132 12.60 -9.48 16.13
CA CYS A 132 13.25 -8.32 15.51
C CYS A 132 14.08 -7.59 16.57
N SER A 133 15.38 -7.88 16.58
CA SER A 133 16.38 -7.22 17.42
C SER A 133 16.45 -5.70 17.15
N PRO A 134 16.82 -4.84 18.11
CA PRO A 134 16.58 -3.39 18.08
C PRO A 134 17.43 -2.59 17.07
N SER A 135 18.21 -3.24 16.21
CA SER A 135 19.26 -2.57 15.44
C SER A 135 18.81 -1.96 14.11
N CYS A 136 17.52 -1.97 13.76
CA CYS A 136 17.03 -1.48 12.46
C CYS A 136 16.51 -0.03 12.46
N SER A 137 16.81 0.76 13.49
CA SER A 137 16.48 2.19 13.54
C SER A 137 17.74 3.02 13.32
N ARG A 138 18.08 3.27 12.06
CA ARG A 138 18.84 4.43 11.56
C ARG A 138 19.08 4.24 10.08
N LEU A 139 18.33 4.94 9.24
CA LEU A 139 18.74 5.36 7.88
C LEU A 139 17.65 6.27 7.29
N PHE A 140 17.55 7.49 7.81
CA PHE A 140 17.09 8.66 7.05
C PHE A 140 17.95 9.84 7.51
N PRO A 141 18.68 10.54 6.61
CA PRO A 141 19.33 11.80 6.95
C PRO A 141 18.29 12.92 6.96
N THR A 142 18.51 13.91 7.82
CA THR A 142 17.73 15.14 8.01
C THR A 142 17.61 15.99 6.75
#